data_AF-A0A7Z9HW14-F1
#
_entry.id   AF-A0A7Z9HW14-F1
#
_cell.length_a   1.000
_cell.length_b   1.000
_cell.length_c   1.000
_cell.angle_alpha   90.00
_cell.angle_beta   90.00
_cell.angle_gamma   90.00
#
_symmetry.space_group_name_H-M   'P 1'
#
loop_
_entity.id
_entity.type
_entity.pdbx_description
1 polymer ?
#
loop_
_entity_poly.entity_id
_entity_poly.type
_entity_poly.pdbx_seq_one_letter_code
_entity_poly.pdbx_strand_id
1 'polypeptide(L)'
;MSPTQLGMDEFQQLNRFAANTAHERCQGCDQICESRVNGDVRIADTLRFLMYAECYGNTTLARQRYRALTDNERYIDAVQLASATAACPQGIDIAGRLEVARARLA
;
A
#
# COMPACT_ATOMS: atom_id res chain seq x y z
N MET A 1 -23.06 20.26 -17.35
CA MET A 1 -23.63 18.98 -16.85
C MET A 1 -23.88 19.17 -15.37
N SER A 2 -25.10 18.92 -14.90
CA SER A 2 -25.39 18.95 -13.44
C SER A 2 -24.74 17.73 -12.78
N PRO A 3 -24.22 17.84 -11.53
CA PRO A 3 -23.70 16.68 -10.82
C PRO A 3 -24.81 15.66 -10.64
N THR A 4 -24.54 14.38 -10.95
CA THR A 4 -25.45 13.29 -10.57
C THR A 4 -25.39 13.14 -9.05
N GLN A 5 -26.53 13.28 -8.37
CA GLN A 5 -26.61 13.15 -6.92
C GLN A 5 -26.88 11.69 -6.57
N LEU A 6 -26.00 11.08 -5.78
CA LEU A 6 -26.15 9.71 -5.32
C LEU A 6 -27.28 9.62 -4.28
N GLY A 7 -28.11 8.58 -4.42
CA GLY A 7 -29.05 8.17 -3.38
C GLY A 7 -28.34 7.49 -2.20
N MET A 8 -29.08 7.34 -1.09
CA MET A 8 -28.54 6.69 0.13
C MET A 8 -28.11 5.25 -0.14
N ASP A 9 -28.89 4.49 -0.91
CA ASP A 9 -28.60 3.09 -1.23
C ASP A 9 -27.34 2.95 -2.09
N GLU A 10 -27.16 3.83 -3.08
CA GLU A 10 -25.95 3.86 -3.92
C GLU A 10 -24.71 4.15 -3.06
N PHE A 11 -24.83 5.11 -2.12
CA PHE A 11 -23.75 5.42 -1.19
C PHE A 11 -23.42 4.23 -0.28
N GLN A 12 -24.43 3.51 0.23
CA GLN A 12 -24.22 2.30 1.03
C GLN A 12 -23.52 1.19 0.23
N GLN A 13 -23.89 1.01 -1.05
CA GLN A 13 -23.24 0.04 -1.93
C GLN A 13 -21.76 0.37 -2.16
N LEU A 14 -21.44 1.64 -2.41
CA LEU A 14 -20.05 2.09 -2.58
C LEU A 14 -19.22 1.87 -1.30
N ASN A 15 -19.78 2.16 -0.13
CA ASN A 15 -19.08 1.92 1.14
C ASN A 15 -18.85 0.43 1.39
N ARG A 16 -19.82 -0.43 1.07
CA ARG A 16 -19.67 -1.88 1.19
C ARG A 16 -18.61 -2.41 0.24
N PHE A 17 -18.59 -1.92 -1.00
CA PHE A 17 -17.55 -2.28 -1.97
C PHE A 17 -16.18 -1.85 -1.47
N ALA A 18 -16.02 -0.60 -1.03
CA ALA A 18 -14.76 -0.09 -0.48
C ALA A 18 -14.26 -0.91 0.70
N ALA A 19 -15.15 -1.28 1.64
CA ALA A 19 -14.79 -2.13 2.77
C ALA A 19 -14.36 -3.54 2.34
N ASN A 20 -15.06 -4.14 1.37
CA ASN A 20 -14.75 -5.48 0.88
C ASN A 20 -13.44 -5.54 0.09
N THR A 21 -13.03 -4.46 -0.57
CA THR A 21 -11.80 -4.41 -1.40
C THR A 21 -10.65 -3.64 -0.75
N ALA A 22 -10.81 -3.15 0.48
CA ALA A 22 -9.82 -2.34 1.20
C ALA A 22 -8.44 -3.01 1.27
N HIS A 23 -8.41 -4.32 1.47
CA HIS A 23 -7.23 -5.14 1.62
C HIS A 23 -6.48 -5.43 0.31
N GLU A 24 -7.01 -5.03 -0.85
CA GLU A 24 -6.38 -5.30 -2.12
C GLU A 24 -5.25 -4.30 -2.43
N ARG A 25 -5.34 -3.07 -1.92
CA ARG A 25 -4.39 -1.99 -2.23
C ARG A 25 -4.19 -1.05 -1.05
N CYS A 26 -2.93 -0.61 -0.89
CA CYS A 26 -2.59 0.41 0.10
C CYS A 26 -3.34 1.72 -0.21
N GLN A 27 -3.95 2.31 0.80
CA GLN A 27 -4.69 3.58 0.70
C GLN A 27 -3.85 4.81 1.13
N GLY A 28 -2.54 4.65 1.30
CA GLY A 28 -1.65 5.78 1.64
C GLY A 28 -1.87 6.35 3.05
N CYS A 29 -2.21 5.50 4.02
CA CYS A 29 -2.27 5.87 5.44
C CYS A 29 -0.97 5.50 6.17
N ASP A 30 0.17 5.84 5.58
CA ASP A 30 1.53 5.49 6.03
C ASP A 30 1.79 5.85 7.48
N GLN A 31 1.23 6.98 7.96
CA GLN A 31 1.37 7.44 9.34
C GLN A 31 0.95 6.38 10.38
N ILE A 32 0.14 5.38 10.01
CA ILE A 32 -0.33 4.32 10.92
C ILE A 32 0.65 3.14 10.96
N CYS A 33 1.06 2.61 9.81
CA CYS A 33 1.93 1.44 9.77
C CYS A 33 3.41 1.83 9.95
N GLU A 34 3.86 2.93 9.36
CA GLU A 34 5.25 3.39 9.46
C GLU A 34 5.58 3.92 10.86
N SER A 35 4.59 4.42 11.62
CA SER A 35 4.79 4.80 13.03
C SER A 35 5.03 3.62 13.97
N ARG A 36 4.91 2.38 13.48
CA ARG A 36 5.25 1.15 14.23
C ARG A 36 6.69 0.70 14.03
N VAL A 37 7.46 1.41 13.22
CA VAL A 37 8.81 1.00 12.81
C VAL A 37 9.80 2.04 13.30
N ASN A 38 10.91 1.59 13.90
CA ASN A 38 12.02 2.48 14.25
C ASN A 38 12.92 2.61 13.02
N GLY A 39 12.69 3.64 12.21
CA GLY A 39 13.48 3.89 11.00
C GLY A 39 12.75 4.80 10.01
N ASP A 40 13.31 4.90 8.82
CA ASP A 40 12.82 5.69 7.69
C ASP A 40 12.14 4.81 6.62
N VAL A 41 11.71 3.58 6.99
CA VAL A 41 11.06 2.66 6.06
C VAL A 41 9.93 3.35 5.29
N ARG A 42 9.84 3.07 3.98
CA ARG A 42 8.85 3.64 3.07
C ARG A 42 7.89 2.53 2.62
N ILE A 43 7.04 2.08 3.55
CA ILE A 43 6.08 0.99 3.33
C ILE A 43 5.07 1.41 2.26
N ALA A 44 4.40 2.56 2.44
CA ALA A 44 3.33 2.97 1.53
C ALA A 44 3.87 3.26 0.12
N ASP A 45 5.06 3.86 0.01
CA ASP A 45 5.72 4.08 -1.27
C ASP A 45 6.08 2.77 -1.96
N THR A 46 6.63 1.80 -1.22
CA THR A 46 6.93 0.48 -1.80
C THR A 46 5.68 -0.19 -2.35
N LEU A 47 4.57 -0.15 -1.60
CA LEU A 47 3.27 -0.70 -2.04
C LEU A 47 2.70 0.07 -3.24
N ARG A 48 2.89 1.39 -3.29
CA ARG A 48 2.49 2.24 -4.42
C ARG A 48 3.32 1.92 -5.68
N PHE A 49 4.62 1.67 -5.56
CA PHE A 49 5.45 1.26 -6.68
C PHE A 49 5.05 -0.12 -7.20
N LEU A 50 4.72 -1.06 -6.30
CA LEU A 50 4.19 -2.36 -6.70
C LEU A 50 2.87 -2.23 -7.46
N MET A 51 1.97 -1.34 -7.02
CA MET A 51 0.74 -1.02 -7.74
C MET A 51 1.01 -0.48 -9.15
N TYR A 52 2.03 0.36 -9.35
CA TYR A 52 2.38 0.84 -10.70
C TYR A 52 2.72 -0.31 -11.66
N ALA A 53 3.45 -1.32 -11.17
CA ALA A 53 3.75 -2.49 -11.98
C ALA A 53 2.52 -3.38 -12.22
N GLU A 54 1.72 -3.66 -11.19
CA GLU A 54 0.63 -4.64 -11.27
C GLU A 54 -0.65 -4.12 -11.91
N CYS A 55 -0.98 -2.85 -11.66
CA CYS A 55 -2.27 -2.27 -12.04
C CYS A 55 -2.18 -1.42 -13.29
N TYR A 56 -1.03 -0.76 -13.50
CA TYR A 56 -0.83 0.16 -14.62
C TYR A 56 0.14 -0.37 -15.68
N GLY A 57 0.74 -1.54 -15.47
CA GLY A 57 1.75 -2.11 -16.36
C GLY A 57 3.05 -1.28 -16.43
N ASN A 58 3.24 -0.30 -15.55
CA ASN A 58 4.36 0.63 -15.58
C ASN A 58 5.54 0.11 -14.75
N THR A 59 6.06 -1.05 -15.15
CA THR A 59 7.16 -1.73 -14.45
C THR A 59 8.46 -0.93 -14.45
N THR A 60 8.76 -0.19 -15.53
CA THR A 60 9.96 0.65 -15.62
C THR A 60 9.95 1.75 -14.56
N LEU A 61 8.85 2.50 -14.44
CA LEU A 61 8.72 3.53 -13.40
C LEU A 61 8.75 2.91 -12.00
N ALA A 62 8.07 1.78 -11.80
CA ALA A 62 8.04 1.08 -10.52
C ALA A 62 9.46 0.71 -10.03
N ARG A 63 10.27 0.08 -10.91
CA ARG A 63 11.67 -0.27 -10.63
C ARG A 63 12.53 0.96 -10.38
N GLN A 64 12.41 1.99 -11.22
CA GLN A 64 13.17 3.23 -11.05
C GLN A 64 12.91 3.85 -9.67
N ARG A 65 11.64 3.94 -9.26
CA ARG A 65 11.27 4.53 -7.97
C ARG A 65 11.68 3.66 -6.78
N TYR A 66 11.51 2.33 -6.88
CA TYR A 66 11.92 1.41 -5.82
C TYR A 66 13.44 1.41 -5.60
N ARG A 67 14.22 1.46 -6.69
CA ARG A 67 15.70 1.54 -6.63
C ARG A 67 16.22 2.89 -6.16
N ALA A 68 15.42 3.95 -6.26
CA ALA A 68 15.76 5.27 -5.73
C ALA A 68 15.65 5.35 -4.20
N LEU A 69 14.93 4.41 -3.57
CA LEU A 69 14.96 4.26 -2.11
C LEU A 69 16.37 3.89 -1.65
N THR A 70 16.76 4.33 -0.47
CA THR A 70 17.96 3.85 0.21
C THR A 70 17.73 2.44 0.76
N ASP A 71 18.80 1.79 1.22
CA ASP A 71 18.68 0.49 1.88
C ASP A 71 17.88 0.57 3.18
N ASN A 72 18.03 1.67 3.94
CA ASN A 72 17.27 1.89 5.18
C ASN A 72 15.77 2.06 4.89
N GLU A 73 15.42 2.84 3.86
CA GLU A 73 14.03 3.03 3.43
C GLU A 73 13.37 1.73 2.94
N ARG A 74 14.15 0.72 2.54
CA ARG A 74 13.67 -0.63 2.15
C ARG A 74 13.77 -1.67 3.26
N TYR A 75 14.51 -1.40 4.31
CA TYR A 75 14.80 -2.35 5.37
C TYR A 75 13.78 -2.23 6.49
N ILE A 76 13.28 -3.37 6.92
CA ILE A 76 12.42 -3.51 8.09
C ILE A 76 12.69 -4.88 8.68
N ASP A 77 12.93 -4.95 10.00
CA ASP A 77 13.08 -6.24 10.65
C ASP A 77 11.73 -6.94 10.81
N ALA A 78 11.76 -8.26 11.01
CA ALA A 78 10.56 -9.08 11.06
C ALA A 78 9.58 -8.69 12.18
N VAL A 79 10.08 -8.22 13.34
CA VAL A 79 9.25 -7.86 14.49
C VAL A 79 8.49 -6.56 14.21
N GLN A 80 9.19 -5.57 13.65
CA GLN A 80 8.58 -4.31 13.24
C GLN A 80 7.62 -4.51 12.06
N LEU A 81 7.96 -5.40 11.12
CA LEU A 81 7.10 -5.73 9.99
C LEU A 81 5.78 -6.36 10.43
N ALA A 82 5.82 -7.30 11.38
CA ALA A 82 4.61 -7.87 11.97
C ALA A 82 3.76 -6.78 12.66
N SER A 83 4.39 -5.87 13.40
CA SER A 83 3.71 -4.76 14.08
C SER A 83 3.05 -3.79 13.07
N ALA A 84 3.74 -3.44 12.00
CA ALA A 84 3.22 -2.59 10.94
C ALA A 84 2.05 -3.26 10.19
N THR A 85 2.17 -4.56 9.90
CA THR A 85 1.12 -5.36 9.25
C THR A 85 -0.15 -5.40 10.11
N ALA A 86 0.00 -5.70 11.41
CA ALA A 86 -1.12 -5.74 12.35
C ALA A 86 -1.80 -4.38 12.54
N ALA A 87 -1.08 -3.27 12.33
CA ALA A 87 -1.62 -1.92 12.46
C ALA A 87 -2.40 -1.44 11.23
N CYS A 88 -2.36 -2.14 10.09
CA CYS A 88 -3.00 -1.68 8.87
C CYS A 88 -4.53 -1.67 9.02
N PRO A 89 -5.20 -0.49 8.94
CA PRO A 89 -6.66 -0.44 9.08
C PRO A 89 -7.41 -1.04 7.89
N GLN A 90 -6.71 -1.21 6.76
CA GLN A 90 -7.27 -1.77 5.53
C GLN A 90 -7.07 -3.29 5.43
N GLY A 91 -6.37 -3.92 6.40
CA GLY A 91 -6.12 -5.36 6.39
C GLY A 91 -5.13 -5.84 5.31
N ILE A 92 -4.23 -4.95 4.85
CA ILE A 92 -3.19 -5.31 3.88
C ILE A 92 -2.18 -6.26 4.53
N ASP A 93 -1.87 -7.37 3.85
CA ASP A 93 -0.68 -8.18 4.16
C ASP A 93 0.59 -7.44 3.74
N ILE A 94 1.03 -6.50 4.57
CA ILE A 94 2.21 -5.67 4.27
C ILE A 94 3.45 -6.56 4.09
N ALA A 95 3.63 -7.57 4.94
CA ALA A 95 4.77 -8.48 4.86
C ALA A 95 4.88 -9.16 3.49
N GLY A 96 3.83 -9.89 3.07
CA GLY A 96 3.84 -10.58 1.78
C GLY A 96 3.97 -9.61 0.60
N ARG A 97 3.35 -8.42 0.69
CA ARG A 97 3.41 -7.42 -0.38
C ARG A 97 4.79 -6.77 -0.53
N LEU A 98 5.53 -6.55 0.56
CA LEU A 98 6.91 -6.06 0.50
C LEU A 98 7.87 -7.12 -0.08
N GLU A 99 7.64 -8.42 0.20
CA GLU A 99 8.40 -9.50 -0.45
C GLU A 99 8.16 -9.54 -1.96
N VAL A 100 6.91 -9.44 -2.40
CA VAL A 100 6.57 -9.35 -3.83
C VAL A 100 7.21 -8.12 -4.47
N ALA A 101 7.20 -6.97 -3.79
CA ALA A 101 7.86 -5.76 -4.28
C ALA A 101 9.37 -5.98 -4.45
N ARG A 102 10.04 -6.57 -3.45
CA ARG A 102 11.47 -6.90 -3.54
C ARG A 102 11.77 -7.82 -4.71
N ALA A 103 10.98 -8.89 -4.89
CA ALA A 103 11.19 -9.85 -5.98
C ALA A 103 10.97 -9.27 -7.38
N ARG A 104 10.05 -8.30 -7.53
CA ARG A 104 9.66 -7.75 -8.84
C ARG A 104 10.39 -6.47 -9.22
N LEU A 105 10.74 -5.65 -8.23
CA LEU A 105 11.17 -4.26 -8.43
C LEU A 105 12.66 -4.01 -8.15
N ALA A 106 13.36 -4.95 -7.48
CA ALA A 106 14.79 -4.85 -7.24
C ALA A 106 15.61 -4.81 -8.54
#